data_AF-A0A7U9T1A9-F1
#
_entry.id   AF-A0A7U9T1A9-F1
#
_cell.length_a   1.000
_cell.length_b   1.000
_cell.length_c   1.000
_cell.angle_alpha   90.00
_cell.angle_beta   90.00
_cell.angle_gamma   90.00
#
_symmetry.space_group_name_H-M   'P 1'
#
loop_
_entity.id
_entity.type
_entity.pdbx_description
1 polymer ?
#
loop_
_entity_poly.entity_id
_entity_poly.type
_entity_poly.pdbx_seq_one_letter_code
_entity_poly.pdbx_strand_id
1 'polypeptide(L)'
;MITSDCSDPQAALKVIDYMYSEEGSALLTWGIEGVTYEVLPDGGRVLLPEALEIADSGYLKLHHVAIGHSAFPKYDGETVLLQTYPKEQLTAEMVWADCDTSMLWPANILFSAEDRKRVNSLMANIEAYVTEQKTAFITGEQPMDTYEDFRKTLRAMQIDEVLRIYQENYDVYLKK
;
A
#
# COMPACT_ATOMS: atom_id res chain seq x y z
N MET A 1 11.62 12.02 0.43
CA MET A 1 12.21 12.74 1.58
C MET A 1 13.48 13.44 1.09
N ILE A 2 13.72 14.69 1.51
CA ILE A 2 15.01 15.38 1.31
C ILE A 2 15.79 15.20 2.61
N THR A 3 16.98 14.60 2.54
CA THR A 3 17.80 14.32 3.73
C THR A 3 18.53 15.58 4.21
N SER A 4 19.04 15.54 5.45
CA SER A 4 19.89 16.61 6.01
C SER A 4 21.17 16.86 5.22
N ASP A 5 21.61 15.89 4.43
CA ASP A 5 22.88 15.92 3.72
C ASP A 5 22.74 16.46 2.27
N CYS A 6 21.52 16.82 1.86
CA CYS A 6 21.27 17.38 0.53
C CYS A 6 21.94 18.76 0.41
N SER A 7 22.89 18.88 -0.53
CA SER A 7 23.64 20.12 -0.75
C SER A 7 22.80 21.26 -1.31
N ASP A 8 21.69 20.97 -1.99
CA ASP A 8 20.73 21.95 -2.49
C ASP A 8 19.28 21.48 -2.31
N PRO A 9 18.69 21.68 -1.12
CA PRO A 9 17.32 21.28 -0.85
C PRO A 9 16.30 22.11 -1.65
N GLN A 10 16.64 23.32 -2.10
CA GLN A 10 15.71 24.15 -2.88
C GLN A 10 15.57 23.62 -4.31
N ALA A 11 16.68 23.24 -4.95
CA ALA A 11 16.63 22.57 -6.25
C ALA A 11 15.88 21.24 -6.17
N ALA A 12 16.15 20.43 -5.14
CA ALA A 12 15.42 19.18 -4.91
C ALA A 12 13.90 19.42 -4.76
N LEU A 13 13.50 20.48 -4.04
CA LEU A 13 12.10 20.83 -3.89
C LEU A 13 11.46 21.27 -5.21
N LYS A 14 12.17 22.02 -6.06
CA LYS A 14 11.67 22.41 -7.41
C LYS A 14 11.41 21.20 -8.30
N VAL A 15 12.23 20.15 -8.21
CA VAL A 15 11.98 18.90 -8.93
C VAL A 15 10.69 18.24 -8.44
N ILE A 16 10.48 18.17 -7.12
CA ILE A 16 9.26 17.64 -6.54
C ILE A 16 8.04 18.46 -6.97
N ASP A 17 8.14 19.79 -6.97
CA ASP A 17 7.09 20.70 -7.42
C ASP A 17 6.75 20.49 -8.90
N TYR A 18 7.76 20.32 -9.76
CA TYR A 18 7.56 19.97 -11.16
C TYR A 18 6.78 18.65 -11.32
N MET A 19 7.01 17.65 -10.47
CA MET A 19 6.26 16.38 -10.52
C MET A 19 4.76 16.56 -10.25
N TYR A 20 4.35 17.61 -9.52
CA TYR A 20 2.95 17.98 -9.33
C TYR A 20 2.37 18.82 -10.47
N SER A 21 3.20 19.37 -11.36
CA SER A 21 2.70 20.07 -12.55
C SER A 21 1.98 19.12 -13.49
N GLU A 22 1.15 19.65 -14.38
CA GLU A 22 0.46 18.84 -15.39
C GLU A 22 1.43 18.04 -16.26
N GLU A 23 2.53 18.67 -16.69
CA GLU A 23 3.57 18.04 -17.51
C GLU A 23 4.30 16.93 -16.74
N GLY A 24 4.78 17.23 -15.52
CA GLY A 24 5.49 16.26 -14.70
C GLY A 24 4.62 15.07 -14.29
N SER A 25 3.36 15.34 -13.94
CA SER A 25 2.40 14.29 -13.62
C SER A 25 2.07 13.44 -14.86
N ALA A 26 1.90 14.06 -16.03
CA ALA A 26 1.69 13.34 -17.28
C ALA A 26 2.89 12.43 -17.59
N LEU A 27 4.12 12.97 -17.47
CA LEU A 27 5.34 12.20 -17.71
C LEU A 27 5.45 10.98 -16.79
N LEU A 28 5.21 11.16 -15.48
CA LEU A 28 5.33 10.08 -14.50
C LEU A 28 4.21 9.04 -14.59
N THR A 29 3.07 9.39 -15.18
CA THR A 29 1.87 8.55 -15.22
C THR A 29 1.68 7.89 -16.57
N TRP A 30 1.75 8.68 -17.63
CA TRP A 30 1.46 8.30 -19.01
C TRP A 30 2.73 8.09 -19.85
N GLY A 31 3.86 8.66 -19.43
CA GLY A 31 5.11 8.64 -20.18
C GLY A 31 5.22 9.79 -21.17
N ILE A 32 5.68 9.50 -22.38
CA ILE A 32 5.96 10.50 -23.41
C ILE A 32 4.86 10.47 -24.45
N GLU A 33 4.23 11.62 -24.71
CA GLU A 33 3.20 11.75 -25.74
C GLU A 33 3.75 11.38 -27.13
N GLY A 34 3.01 10.59 -27.89
CA GLY A 34 3.42 10.03 -29.19
C GLY A 34 4.36 8.83 -29.10
N VAL A 35 4.83 8.46 -27.91
CA VAL A 35 5.67 7.26 -27.67
C VAL A 35 4.92 6.23 -26.85
N THR A 36 4.32 6.64 -25.74
CA THR A 36 3.60 5.73 -24.82
C THR A 36 2.11 5.98 -24.77
N TYR A 37 1.66 7.19 -25.09
CA TYR A 37 0.24 7.56 -25.11
C TYR A 37 -0.04 8.66 -26.14
N GLU A 38 -1.31 8.89 -26.44
CA GLU A 38 -1.78 10.03 -27.23
C GLU A 38 -2.95 10.74 -26.55
N VAL A 39 -3.14 12.01 -26.89
CA VAL A 39 -4.28 12.83 -26.44
C VAL A 39 -5.40 12.74 -27.48
N LEU A 40 -6.59 12.37 -27.03
CA LEU A 40 -7.80 12.27 -27.83
C LEU A 40 -8.43 13.65 -28.07
N PRO A 41 -9.29 13.81 -29.10
CA PRO A 41 -9.93 15.10 -29.41
C PRO A 41 -10.79 15.69 -28.28
N ASP A 42 -11.26 14.86 -27.36
CA ASP A 42 -12.03 15.26 -26.17
C ASP A 42 -11.15 15.66 -24.97
N GLY A 43 -9.83 15.59 -25.12
CA GLY A 43 -8.84 15.85 -24.07
C GLY A 43 -8.49 14.63 -23.22
N GLY A 44 -9.11 13.47 -23.47
CA GLY A 44 -8.75 12.21 -22.84
C GLY A 44 -7.38 11.70 -23.31
N ARG A 45 -6.84 10.69 -22.62
CA ARG A 45 -5.56 10.07 -22.98
C ARG A 45 -5.71 8.56 -23.13
N VAL A 46 -5.01 7.99 -24.11
CA VAL A 46 -4.98 6.54 -24.34
C VAL A 46 -3.55 6.04 -24.53
N LEU A 47 -3.21 4.93 -23.88
CA LEU A 47 -1.93 4.26 -24.06
C LEU A 47 -1.84 3.66 -25.47
N LEU A 48 -0.67 3.82 -26.08
CA LEU A 48 -0.40 3.21 -27.39
C LEU A 48 -0.19 1.69 -27.23
N PRO A 49 -0.56 0.87 -28.23
CA PRO A 49 -0.42 -0.59 -28.14
C PRO A 49 0.99 -1.07 -27.78
N GLU A 50 2.02 -0.39 -28.29
CA GLU A 50 3.41 -0.73 -27.97
C GLU A 50 3.72 -0.55 -26.47
N ALA A 51 3.15 0.46 -25.80
CA ALA A 51 3.36 0.68 -24.37
C ALA A 51 2.80 -0.48 -23.52
N LEU A 52 1.80 -1.19 -24.04
CA LEU A 52 1.14 -2.35 -23.42
C LEU A 52 1.83 -3.68 -23.71
N GLU A 53 2.88 -3.70 -24.54
CA GLU A 53 3.65 -4.91 -24.78
C GLU A 53 4.57 -5.22 -23.59
N ILE A 54 4.75 -6.51 -23.29
CA ILE A 54 5.71 -6.96 -22.28
C ILE A 54 7.10 -7.00 -22.91
N ALA A 55 8.03 -6.22 -22.36
CA ALA A 55 9.44 -6.25 -22.74
C ALA A 55 10.15 -7.48 -22.15
N ASP A 56 11.36 -7.79 -22.63
CA ASP A 56 12.18 -8.92 -22.17
C ASP A 56 12.42 -8.94 -20.65
N SER A 57 12.34 -7.77 -20.00
CA SER A 57 12.41 -7.62 -18.54
C SER A 57 11.23 -8.22 -17.77
N GLY A 58 10.14 -8.60 -18.44
CA GLY A 58 8.88 -9.05 -17.85
C GLY A 58 7.90 -7.92 -17.46
N TYR A 59 8.29 -6.66 -17.64
CA TYR A 59 7.43 -5.49 -17.43
C TYR A 59 6.85 -4.96 -18.75
N LEU A 60 5.71 -4.27 -18.66
CA LEU A 60 5.19 -3.47 -19.78
C LEU A 60 6.26 -2.47 -20.24
N LYS A 61 6.39 -2.26 -21.55
CA LYS A 61 7.28 -1.24 -22.13
C LYS A 61 6.98 0.16 -21.57
N LEU A 62 5.72 0.45 -21.22
CA LEU A 62 5.32 1.65 -20.47
C LEU A 62 6.23 1.88 -19.25
N HIS A 63 6.51 0.85 -18.46
CA HIS A 63 7.29 0.94 -17.23
C HIS A 63 8.79 1.13 -17.45
N HIS A 64 9.28 1.20 -18.68
CA HIS A 64 10.64 1.67 -18.96
C HIS A 64 10.72 3.19 -19.13
N VAL A 65 9.57 3.84 -19.34
CA VAL A 65 9.44 5.28 -19.58
C VAL A 65 8.73 5.96 -18.41
N ALA A 66 7.62 5.37 -17.95
CA ALA A 66 6.81 5.81 -16.83
C ALA A 66 6.61 4.66 -15.84
N ILE A 67 7.37 4.69 -14.75
CA ILE A 67 7.09 3.82 -13.60
C ILE A 67 6.18 4.60 -12.66
N GLY A 68 4.93 4.17 -12.57
CA GLY A 68 3.97 4.68 -11.60
C GLY A 68 4.29 4.24 -10.17
N HIS A 69 5.49 4.52 -9.66
CA HIS A 69 5.86 4.21 -8.28
C HIS A 69 5.04 5.10 -7.33
N SER A 70 4.40 4.48 -6.32
CA SER A 70 3.49 5.15 -5.36
C SER A 70 4.13 6.28 -4.53
N ALA A 71 5.46 6.39 -4.59
CA ALA A 71 6.22 7.43 -3.89
C ALA A 71 6.31 8.77 -4.63
N PHE A 72 5.90 8.83 -5.91
CA PHE A 72 5.86 10.06 -6.69
C PHE A 72 4.43 10.58 -6.82
N PRO A 73 4.25 11.91 -6.72
CA PRO A 73 2.93 12.51 -6.89
C PRO A 73 2.48 12.32 -8.33
N LYS A 74 1.38 11.60 -8.50
CA LYS A 74 0.76 11.36 -9.80
C LYS A 74 -0.72 11.67 -9.72
N TYR A 75 -1.21 12.37 -10.74
CA TYR A 75 -2.62 12.51 -11.03
C TYR A 75 -3.00 11.52 -12.14
N ASP A 76 -4.23 11.02 -12.08
CA ASP A 76 -4.81 10.16 -13.13
C ASP A 76 -4.18 8.75 -13.28
N GLY A 77 -3.45 8.29 -12.25
CA GLY A 77 -2.80 6.98 -12.24
C GLY A 77 -3.77 5.80 -12.32
N GLU A 78 -5.01 5.97 -11.87
CA GLU A 78 -6.07 4.97 -11.99
C GLU A 78 -6.43 4.72 -13.46
N THR A 79 -6.63 5.78 -14.25
CA THR A 79 -6.98 5.67 -15.67
C THR A 79 -5.91 4.89 -16.45
N VAL A 80 -4.62 5.18 -16.20
CA VAL A 80 -3.50 4.41 -16.78
C VAL A 80 -3.55 2.94 -16.36
N LEU A 81 -3.68 2.67 -15.06
CA LEU A 81 -3.75 1.29 -14.54
C LEU A 81 -4.88 0.49 -15.20
N LEU A 82 -6.06 1.08 -15.30
CA LEU A 82 -7.21 0.43 -15.93
C LEU A 82 -6.97 0.11 -17.41
N GLN A 83 -6.17 0.90 -18.13
CA GLN A 83 -5.78 0.62 -19.52
C GLN A 83 -4.70 -0.47 -19.64
N THR A 84 -3.95 -0.73 -18.56
CA THR A 84 -2.92 -1.79 -18.55
C THR A 84 -3.45 -3.18 -18.21
N TYR A 85 -4.66 -3.29 -17.65
CA TYR A 85 -5.21 -4.55 -17.18
C TYR A 85 -6.08 -5.25 -18.22
N PRO A 86 -5.96 -6.58 -18.35
CA PRO A 86 -6.90 -7.35 -19.14
C PRO A 86 -8.30 -7.27 -18.53
N LYS A 87 -9.33 -7.41 -19.38
CA LYS A 87 -10.73 -7.25 -18.97
C LYS A 87 -11.15 -8.20 -17.84
N GLU A 88 -10.60 -9.41 -17.84
CA GLU A 88 -10.86 -10.43 -16.83
C GLU A 88 -10.35 -9.98 -15.46
N GLN A 89 -9.19 -9.33 -15.40
CA GLN A 89 -8.65 -8.76 -14.17
C GLN A 89 -9.52 -7.60 -13.69
N LEU A 90 -9.90 -6.67 -14.56
CA LEU A 90 -10.79 -5.56 -14.20
C LEU A 90 -12.11 -6.06 -13.62
N THR A 91 -12.69 -7.09 -14.24
CA THR A 91 -13.93 -7.70 -13.75
C THR A 91 -13.75 -8.30 -12.36
N ALA A 92 -12.65 -9.03 -12.13
CA ALA A 92 -12.35 -9.60 -10.83
C ALA A 92 -12.14 -8.50 -9.78
N GLU A 93 -11.35 -7.47 -10.08
CA GLU A 93 -11.09 -6.34 -9.18
C GLU A 93 -12.37 -5.61 -8.78
N MET A 94 -13.30 -5.39 -9.71
CA MET A 94 -14.61 -4.81 -9.39
C MET A 94 -15.42 -5.67 -8.41
N VAL A 95 -15.36 -7.00 -8.53
CA VAL A 95 -16.01 -7.92 -7.58
C VAL A 95 -15.37 -7.82 -6.20
N TRP A 96 -14.04 -7.73 -6.12
CA TRP A 96 -13.33 -7.55 -4.85
C TRP A 96 -13.59 -6.18 -4.24
N ALA A 97 -13.73 -5.13 -5.05
CA ALA A 97 -14.02 -3.78 -4.59
C ALA A 97 -15.44 -3.62 -4.01
N ASP A 98 -16.39 -4.45 -4.44
CA ASP A 98 -17.78 -4.47 -3.95
C ASP A 98 -17.98 -5.34 -2.69
N CYS A 99 -16.90 -5.74 -2.02
CA CYS A 99 -16.99 -6.55 -0.80
C CYS A 99 -17.40 -5.73 0.42
N ASP A 100 -18.00 -6.40 1.42
CA ASP A 100 -18.26 -5.77 2.72
C ASP A 100 -16.94 -5.47 3.45
N THR A 101 -16.67 -4.19 3.66
CA THR A 101 -15.48 -3.70 4.35
C THR A 101 -15.70 -3.46 5.85
N SER A 102 -16.84 -3.87 6.41
CA SER A 102 -17.20 -3.62 7.81
C SER A 102 -16.20 -4.17 8.84
N MET A 103 -15.45 -5.22 8.48
CA MET A 103 -14.44 -5.84 9.34
C MET A 103 -13.03 -5.24 9.18
N LEU A 104 -12.84 -4.27 8.28
CA LEU A 104 -11.54 -3.63 8.11
C LEU A 104 -11.25 -2.69 9.28
N TRP A 105 -10.05 -2.81 9.85
CA TRP A 105 -9.54 -1.82 10.77
C TRP A 105 -9.34 -0.48 10.05
N PRO A 106 -9.98 0.62 10.49
CA PRO A 106 -9.86 1.90 9.78
C PRO A 106 -8.41 2.41 9.74
N ALA A 107 -7.92 2.70 8.54
CA ALA A 107 -6.52 3.09 8.30
C ALA A 107 -6.13 4.44 8.93
N ASN A 108 -7.11 5.27 9.29
CA ASN A 108 -6.92 6.61 9.85
C ASN A 108 -7.06 6.68 11.38
N ILE A 109 -7.03 5.53 12.07
CA ILE A 109 -6.91 5.50 13.53
C ILE A 109 -5.48 5.88 13.91
N LEU A 110 -5.33 7.07 14.48
CA LEU A 110 -4.04 7.62 14.88
C LEU A 110 -3.77 7.36 16.36
N PHE A 111 -2.80 6.48 16.61
CA PHE A 111 -2.30 6.21 17.95
C PHE A 111 -1.51 7.41 18.45
N SER A 112 -1.65 7.72 19.74
CA SER A 112 -0.75 8.64 20.42
C SER A 112 0.71 8.13 20.34
N ALA A 113 1.69 9.02 20.55
CA ALA A 113 3.10 8.60 20.55
C ALA A 113 3.39 7.57 21.66
N GLU A 114 2.69 7.69 22.80
CA GLU A 114 2.80 6.79 23.94
C GLU A 114 2.20 5.42 23.62
N ASP A 115 0.96 5.38 23.12
CA ASP A 115 0.28 4.15 22.73
C ASP A 115 1.07 3.38 21.69
N ARG A 116 1.56 4.09 20.66
CA ARG A 116 2.37 3.49 19.59
C ARG A 116 3.65 2.89 20.14
N LYS A 117 4.35 3.60 21.04
CA LYS A 117 5.54 3.07 21.70
C LYS A 117 5.23 1.83 22.53
N ARG A 118 4.12 1.86 23.29
CA ARG A 118 3.71 0.74 24.14
C ARG A 118 3.34 -0.50 23.33
N VAL A 119 2.50 -0.34 22.31
CA VAL A 119 2.15 -1.41 21.37
C VAL A 119 3.39 -2.00 20.72
N ASN A 120 4.27 -1.18 20.14
CA ASN A 120 5.49 -1.67 19.49
C ASN A 120 6.38 -2.47 20.46
N SER A 121 6.46 -2.07 21.74
CA SER A 121 7.26 -2.79 22.74
C SER A 121 6.71 -4.17 23.08
N LEU A 122 5.38 -4.33 23.08
CA LEU A 122 4.72 -5.60 23.40
C LEU A 122 4.66 -6.51 22.17
N MET A 123 4.34 -5.94 21.01
CA MET A 123 4.11 -6.70 19.78
C MET A 123 5.36 -7.39 19.27
N ALA A 124 6.57 -6.83 19.46
CA ALA A 124 7.80 -7.46 18.95
C ALA A 124 7.97 -8.92 19.43
N ASN A 125 7.74 -9.19 20.72
CA ASN A 125 7.83 -10.55 21.25
C ASN A 125 6.60 -11.39 20.88
N ILE A 126 5.40 -10.78 20.91
CA ILE A 126 4.14 -11.45 20.59
C ILE A 126 4.14 -11.95 19.14
N GLU A 127 4.55 -11.14 18.18
CA GLU A 127 4.59 -11.48 16.75
C GLU A 127 5.52 -12.66 16.48
N ALA A 128 6.70 -12.67 17.11
CA ALA A 128 7.64 -13.77 17.01
C ALA A 128 7.00 -15.09 17.50
N TYR A 129 6.42 -15.06 18.70
CA TYR A 129 5.74 -16.22 19.29
C TYR A 129 4.56 -16.70 18.44
N VAL A 130 3.70 -15.79 17.98
CA VAL A 130 2.56 -16.12 17.09
C VAL A 130 3.04 -16.75 15.79
N THR A 131 4.14 -16.25 15.20
CA THR A 131 4.69 -16.77 13.95
C THR A 131 5.21 -18.20 14.10
N GLU A 132 5.95 -18.47 15.17
CA GLU A 132 6.45 -19.80 15.51
C GLU A 132 5.30 -20.79 15.74
N GLN A 133 4.37 -20.44 16.64
CA GLN A 133 3.25 -21.31 17.00
C GLN A 133 2.30 -21.56 15.83
N LYS A 134 2.01 -20.54 15.01
CA LYS A 134 1.24 -20.69 13.77
C LYS A 134 1.88 -21.73 12.84
N THR A 135 3.20 -21.67 12.67
CA THR A 135 3.93 -22.64 11.83
C THR A 135 3.79 -24.04 12.40
N ALA A 136 4.01 -24.22 13.70
CA ALA A 136 3.90 -25.52 14.37
C ALA A 136 2.48 -26.12 14.30
N PHE A 137 1.44 -25.29 14.43
CA PHE A 137 0.05 -25.73 14.26
C PHE A 137 -0.26 -26.15 12.82
N ILE A 138 0.21 -25.40 11.82
CA ILE A 138 -0.03 -25.72 10.40
C ILE A 138 0.71 -26.99 9.98
N THR A 139 1.94 -27.19 10.43
CA THR A 139 2.74 -28.38 10.11
C THR A 139 2.32 -29.61 10.90
N GLY A 140 1.56 -29.43 11.99
CA GLY A 140 1.17 -30.51 12.90
C GLY A 140 2.24 -30.89 13.92
N GLU A 141 3.33 -30.13 14.02
CA GLU A 141 4.33 -30.28 15.09
C GLU A 141 3.70 -30.04 16.47
N GLN A 142 2.72 -29.13 16.53
CA GLN A 142 1.95 -28.85 17.73
C GLN A 142 0.46 -29.20 17.50
N PRO A 143 -0.16 -30.04 18.36
CA PRO A 143 -1.56 -30.41 18.22
C PRO A 143 -2.49 -29.26 18.63
N MET A 144 -3.61 -29.12 17.92
CA MET A 144 -4.61 -28.07 18.17
C MET A 144 -5.25 -28.12 19.56
N ASP A 145 -5.19 -29.27 20.25
CA ASP A 145 -5.66 -29.38 21.65
C ASP A 145 -4.86 -28.48 22.61
N THR A 146 -3.68 -28.00 22.21
CA THR A 146 -2.85 -27.06 22.99
C THR A 146 -3.19 -25.58 22.74
N TYR A 147 -4.21 -25.28 21.94
CA TYR A 147 -4.55 -23.91 21.54
C TYR A 147 -4.88 -23.00 22.74
N GLU A 148 -5.47 -23.53 23.81
CA GLU A 148 -5.73 -22.74 25.01
C GLU A 148 -4.45 -22.34 25.77
N ASP A 149 -3.40 -23.15 25.72
CA ASP A 149 -2.10 -22.80 26.33
C ASP A 149 -1.37 -21.73 25.52
N PHE A 150 -1.50 -21.78 24.18
CA PHE A 150 -1.10 -20.68 23.30
C PHE A 150 -1.80 -19.36 23.71
N ARG A 151 -3.12 -19.37 23.90
CA ARG A 151 -3.87 -18.18 24.34
C ARG A 151 -3.45 -17.68 25.72
N LYS A 152 -3.21 -18.58 26.68
CA LYS A 152 -2.70 -18.20 28.01
C LYS A 152 -1.34 -17.52 27.91
N THR A 153 -0.46 -18.03 27.04
CA THR A 153 0.86 -17.45 26.82
C THR A 153 0.76 -16.05 26.24
N LEU A 154 -0.12 -15.82 25.25
CA LEU A 154 -0.38 -14.47 24.73
C LEU A 154 -0.86 -13.49 25.81
N ARG A 155 -1.75 -13.92 26.70
CA ARG A 155 -2.18 -13.10 27.85
C ARG A 155 -1.04 -12.80 28.81
N ALA A 156 -0.18 -13.79 29.10
CA ALA A 156 1.02 -13.58 29.91
C ALA A 156 2.01 -12.60 29.25
N MET A 157 2.03 -12.54 27.91
CA MET A 157 2.76 -11.55 27.11
C MET A 157 2.05 -10.20 26.99
N GLN A 158 0.94 -10.00 27.71
CA GLN A 158 0.18 -8.74 27.80
C GLN A 158 -0.56 -8.37 26.50
N ILE A 159 -1.01 -9.35 25.70
CA ILE A 159 -1.85 -9.06 24.52
C ILE A 159 -3.13 -8.29 24.87
N ASP A 160 -3.69 -8.52 26.06
CA ASP A 160 -4.92 -7.83 26.50
C ASP A 160 -4.71 -6.31 26.62
N GLU A 161 -3.48 -5.86 26.94
CA GLU A 161 -3.14 -4.44 26.96
C GLU A 161 -3.11 -3.86 25.55
N VAL A 162 -2.53 -4.59 24.59
CA VAL A 162 -2.53 -4.18 23.18
C VAL A 162 -3.97 -4.05 22.67
N LEU A 163 -4.81 -5.06 22.89
CA LEU A 163 -6.22 -5.05 22.46
C LEU A 163 -6.99 -3.87 23.06
N ARG A 164 -6.74 -3.56 24.35
CA ARG A 164 -7.34 -2.40 25.01
C ARG A 164 -6.92 -1.08 24.34
N ILE A 165 -5.62 -0.89 24.08
CA ILE A 165 -5.11 0.34 23.41
C ILE A 165 -5.75 0.50 22.03
N TYR A 166 -5.86 -0.59 21.26
CA TYR A 166 -6.56 -0.58 19.98
C TYR A 166 -8.02 -0.16 20.17
N GLN A 167 -8.77 -0.82 21.05
CA GLN A 167 -10.19 -0.51 21.28
C GLN A 167 -10.41 0.94 21.70
N GLU A 168 -9.60 1.46 22.63
CA GLU A 168 -9.70 2.87 23.07
C GLU A 168 -9.49 3.85 21.90
N ASN A 169 -8.51 3.59 21.03
CA ASN A 169 -8.25 4.42 19.85
C ASN A 169 -9.35 4.28 18.78
N TYR A 170 -9.96 3.10 18.65
CA TYR A 170 -11.13 2.87 17.78
C TYR A 170 -12.37 3.63 18.28
N ASP A 171 -12.64 3.59 19.58
CA ASP A 171 -13.77 4.31 20.18
C ASP A 171 -13.62 5.83 20.04
N VAL A 172 -12.39 6.35 20.11
CA VAL A 172 -12.09 7.76 19.82
C VAL A 172 -12.37 8.10 18.36
N TYR A 173 -12.02 7.21 17.44
CA TYR A 173 -12.28 7.38 16.01
C TYR A 173 -13.78 7.42 15.71
N LEU A 174 -14.58 6.50 16.28
CA LEU A 174 -16.03 6.45 16.07
C LEU A 174 -16.81 7.66 16.62
N LYS A 175 -16.23 8.44 17.54
CA LYS A 175 -16.85 9.65 18.11
C LYS A 175 -16.66 10.89 17.24
N LYS A 176 -15.79 10.84 16.23
CA LYS A 176 -15.53 11.94 15.30
C LYS A 176 -16.45 11.85 14.10
#